data_AF-A0A3C1LUS1-F1
#
_entry.id   AF-A0A3C1LUS1-F1
#
_cell.length_a   1.000
_cell.length_b   1.000
_cell.length_c   1.000
_cell.angle_alpha   90.00
_cell.angle_beta   90.00
_cell.angle_gamma   90.00
#
_symmetry.space_group_name_H-M   'P 1'
#
loop_
_entity.id
_entity.type
_entity.pdbx_description
1 polymer ?
#
loop_
_entity_poly.entity_id
_entity_poly.type
_entity_poly.pdbx_seq_one_letter_code
_entity_poly.pdbx_strand_id
1 'polypeptide(L)'
;MFKMFMIAQHKELYGAMLAFHVPEDIEIPFSTETEFGNVFDKHIAASIGLRKLVKEGRIRNENKSLVFDDPEVEAFINSLEERGFVIRGFGDRTEVSIVAVGADMGYLSGVKPQPKLICNSHFFIFDLTDHDSPYDILGTPFGMIVKDGMVSQPPLNDREALVVDLDGKASIVRPALENMPMDIQGRTFKHGENCTVYRRPKTRLTPKEDGLDLIIVGDEVVAIHQGGQVMVPMAGFVLHTTEDLEICPSPVVYHGFEDCMFGIQVGSSAVKDGVAMEEYGSPFYSLGKDSIPFPPTLYPQDYQNARAPRMAICSDADNDPVIIWAEGASKLYYQHGKESCGASLLELARYCKSIGMVNAINLDGGGSAEIFLDGKLCLHVSDRYLDNTDAERPVPMGLLVR
;
A
#
# COMPACT_ATOMS: atom_id res chain seq x y z
N MET A 1 -13.65 4.71 -10.05
CA MET A 1 -12.39 4.85 -9.30
C MET A 1 -11.21 4.19 -10.04
N PHE A 2 -10.96 2.89 -9.88
CA PHE A 2 -9.84 2.15 -10.51
C PHE A 2 -9.82 2.15 -12.04
N LYS A 3 -11.00 2.28 -12.65
CA LYS A 3 -11.17 2.32 -14.11
C LYS A 3 -10.33 3.41 -14.79
N MET A 4 -10.12 4.52 -14.11
CA MET A 4 -9.42 5.67 -14.69
C MET A 4 -7.90 5.56 -14.58
N PHE A 5 -7.40 4.97 -13.50
CA PHE A 5 -5.98 5.02 -13.16
C PHE A 5 -5.23 3.75 -13.55
N MET A 6 -5.81 2.57 -13.32
CA MET A 6 -5.18 1.29 -13.69
C MET A 6 -5.65 0.79 -15.05
N ILE A 7 -6.96 0.62 -15.20
CA ILE A 7 -7.59 -0.05 -16.37
C ILE A 7 -7.26 0.73 -17.64
N ALA A 8 -7.35 2.06 -17.62
CA ALA A 8 -7.07 2.86 -18.80
C ALA A 8 -5.58 2.88 -19.21
N GLN A 9 -4.66 2.81 -18.25
CA GLN A 9 -3.21 2.96 -18.50
C GLN A 9 -2.54 1.67 -18.99
N HIS A 10 -3.09 0.51 -18.62
CA HIS A 10 -2.42 -0.78 -18.79
C HIS A 10 -3.31 -1.85 -19.45
N LYS A 11 -4.09 -1.47 -20.46
CA LYS A 11 -5.03 -2.38 -21.14
C LYS A 11 -4.35 -3.61 -21.73
N GLU A 12 -3.07 -3.49 -22.07
CA GLU A 12 -2.22 -4.55 -22.58
C GLU A 12 -1.79 -5.57 -21.51
N LEU A 13 -1.95 -5.25 -20.22
CA LEU A 13 -1.53 -6.10 -19.11
C LEU A 13 -2.64 -7.04 -18.60
N TYR A 14 -3.90 -6.80 -18.95
CA TYR A 14 -5.03 -7.59 -18.43
C TYR A 14 -6.14 -7.81 -19.47
N GLY A 15 -7.00 -8.82 -19.22
CA GLY A 15 -8.17 -9.11 -20.05
C GLY A 15 -9.44 -8.47 -19.48
N ALA A 16 -10.40 -9.28 -19.02
CA ALA A 16 -11.47 -8.75 -18.17
C ALA A 16 -10.96 -8.58 -16.74
N MET A 17 -11.39 -7.52 -16.06
CA MET A 17 -11.05 -7.25 -14.67
C MET A 17 -12.32 -7.03 -13.88
N LEU A 18 -12.44 -7.74 -12.76
CA LEU A 18 -13.46 -7.54 -11.74
C LEU A 18 -12.77 -7.02 -10.48
N ALA A 19 -12.88 -5.72 -10.25
CA ALA A 19 -12.51 -5.13 -8.97
C ALA A 19 -13.74 -5.02 -8.07
N PHE A 20 -13.63 -5.43 -6.82
CA PHE A 20 -14.77 -5.44 -5.90
C PHE A 20 -14.36 -5.11 -4.47
N HIS A 21 -15.30 -4.55 -3.71
CA HIS A 21 -15.21 -4.38 -2.27
C HIS A 21 -16.34 -5.17 -1.60
N VAL A 22 -16.07 -5.82 -0.46
CA VAL A 22 -17.08 -6.52 0.34
C VAL A 22 -17.40 -5.69 1.59
N PRO A 23 -18.58 -5.04 1.66
CA PRO A 23 -19.04 -4.38 2.88
C PRO A 23 -19.19 -5.37 4.04
N GLU A 24 -18.99 -4.89 5.28
CA GLU A 24 -19.11 -5.73 6.49
C GLU A 24 -20.47 -6.43 6.61
N ASP A 25 -21.53 -5.76 6.17
CA ASP A 25 -22.92 -6.21 6.25
C ASP A 25 -23.32 -7.24 5.17
N ILE A 26 -22.40 -7.59 4.28
CA ILE A 26 -22.61 -8.60 3.24
C ILE A 26 -21.87 -9.89 3.61
N GLU A 27 -22.59 -11.00 3.50
CA GLU A 27 -22.02 -12.35 3.60
C GLU A 27 -21.47 -12.80 2.25
N ILE A 28 -20.35 -13.54 2.30
CA ILE A 28 -19.69 -14.06 1.10
C ILE A 28 -20.15 -15.51 0.84
N PRO A 29 -20.37 -15.90 -0.42
CA PRO A 29 -20.77 -17.27 -0.77
C PRO A 29 -19.55 -18.23 -0.84
N PHE A 30 -18.51 -17.96 -0.05
CA PHE A 30 -17.22 -18.66 -0.15
C PHE A 30 -16.76 -19.15 1.22
N SER A 31 -16.11 -20.32 1.23
CA SER A 31 -15.48 -20.89 2.43
C SER A 31 -14.29 -20.04 2.87
N THR A 32 -14.14 -19.86 4.18
CA THR A 32 -12.94 -19.30 4.82
C THR A 32 -11.83 -20.34 4.96
N GLU A 33 -12.16 -21.64 4.97
CA GLU A 33 -11.19 -22.72 4.85
C GLU A 33 -10.83 -22.92 3.37
N THR A 34 -9.58 -22.62 3.01
CA THR A 34 -9.09 -22.61 1.62
C THR A 34 -7.81 -23.43 1.47
N GLU A 35 -7.36 -23.62 0.21
CA GLU A 35 -6.03 -24.21 -0.06
C GLU A 35 -4.86 -23.32 0.40
N PHE A 36 -5.14 -22.07 0.75
CA PHE A 36 -4.18 -21.12 1.31
C PHE A 36 -4.33 -20.97 2.83
N GLY A 37 -5.09 -21.86 3.48
CA GLY A 37 -5.29 -21.88 4.93
C GLY A 37 -6.66 -21.35 5.33
N ASN A 38 -6.82 -21.11 6.63
CA ASN A 38 -8.03 -20.53 7.20
C ASN A 38 -7.92 -19.00 7.15
N VAL A 39 -8.77 -18.38 6.33
CA VAL A 39 -8.75 -16.96 6.01
C VAL A 39 -9.84 -16.23 6.78
N PHE A 40 -9.44 -15.19 7.50
CA PHE A 40 -10.33 -14.41 8.36
C PHE A 40 -10.92 -13.18 7.64
N ASP A 41 -10.16 -12.61 6.71
CA ASP A 41 -10.59 -11.45 5.93
C ASP A 41 -11.56 -11.84 4.81
N LYS A 42 -12.74 -11.19 4.79
CA LYS A 42 -13.82 -11.48 3.82
C LYS A 42 -13.42 -11.14 2.38
N HIS A 43 -12.62 -10.09 2.16
CA HIS A 43 -12.15 -9.69 0.83
C HIS A 43 -11.16 -10.71 0.28
N ILE A 44 -10.23 -11.20 1.12
CA ILE A 44 -9.28 -12.27 0.76
C ILE A 44 -10.05 -13.56 0.43
N ALA A 45 -10.96 -14.01 1.29
CA ALA A 45 -11.71 -15.25 1.09
C ALA A 45 -12.57 -15.18 -0.19
N ALA A 46 -13.26 -14.07 -0.43
CA ALA A 46 -14.02 -13.86 -1.66
C ALA A 46 -13.12 -13.81 -2.90
N SER A 47 -11.96 -13.16 -2.82
CA SER A 47 -10.99 -13.11 -3.91
C SER A 47 -10.47 -14.50 -4.28
N ILE A 48 -10.11 -15.32 -3.28
CA ILE A 48 -9.68 -16.71 -3.49
C ILE A 48 -10.79 -17.53 -4.16
N GLY A 49 -12.01 -17.45 -3.64
CA GLY A 49 -13.17 -18.16 -4.19
C GLY A 49 -13.47 -17.80 -5.65
N LEU A 50 -13.51 -16.50 -5.96
CA LEU A 50 -13.71 -16.00 -7.32
C LEU A 50 -12.57 -16.42 -8.27
N ARG A 51 -11.31 -16.32 -7.83
CA ARG A 51 -10.14 -16.76 -8.64
C ARG A 51 -10.17 -18.25 -8.93
N LYS A 52 -10.61 -19.07 -7.96
CA LYS A 52 -10.82 -20.51 -8.17
C LYS A 52 -11.87 -20.76 -9.26
N LEU A 53 -13.00 -20.06 -9.23
CA LEU A 53 -14.04 -20.18 -10.27
C LEU A 53 -13.55 -19.73 -11.65
N VAL A 54 -12.71 -18.69 -11.73
CA VAL A 54 -12.05 -18.29 -12.98
C VAL A 54 -11.16 -19.44 -13.50
N LYS A 55 -10.34 -20.04 -12.64
CA LYS A 55 -9.44 -21.16 -12.99
C LYS A 55 -10.22 -22.40 -13.46
N GLU A 56 -11.39 -22.64 -12.89
CA GLU A 56 -12.32 -23.70 -13.29
C GLU A 56 -13.12 -23.36 -14.56
N GLY A 57 -12.96 -22.15 -15.10
CA GLY A 57 -13.70 -21.69 -16.28
C GLY A 57 -15.17 -21.39 -16.01
N ARG A 58 -15.58 -21.27 -14.74
CA ARG A 58 -16.96 -20.95 -14.29
C ARG A 58 -17.25 -19.44 -14.24
N ILE A 59 -16.20 -18.62 -14.33
CA ILE A 59 -16.26 -17.19 -14.59
C ILE A 59 -15.43 -16.92 -15.84
N ARG A 60 -16.05 -16.34 -16.88
CA ARG A 60 -15.41 -16.16 -18.20
C ARG A 60 -15.65 -14.77 -18.75
N ASN A 61 -14.71 -14.31 -19.58
CA ASN A 61 -14.90 -13.14 -20.42
C ASN A 61 -15.49 -13.57 -21.77
N GLU A 62 -16.75 -13.22 -22.03
CA GLU A 62 -17.43 -13.45 -23.29
C GLU A 62 -17.82 -12.10 -23.91
N ASN A 63 -17.15 -11.72 -25.00
CA ASN A 63 -17.41 -10.46 -25.74
C ASN A 63 -17.41 -9.19 -24.86
N LYS A 64 -16.42 -9.06 -23.97
CA LYS A 64 -16.33 -7.94 -23.01
C LYS A 64 -17.51 -7.91 -22.03
N SER A 65 -17.97 -9.08 -21.64
CA SER A 65 -18.89 -9.31 -20.53
C SER A 65 -18.35 -10.41 -19.64
N LEU A 66 -18.54 -10.29 -18.33
CA LEU A 66 -18.26 -11.38 -17.41
C LEU A 66 -19.52 -12.24 -17.28
N VAL A 67 -19.37 -13.53 -17.56
CA VAL A 67 -20.40 -14.55 -17.44
C VAL A 67 -20.07 -15.44 -16.25
N PHE A 68 -21.08 -15.72 -15.43
CA PHE A 68 -20.99 -16.53 -14.22
C PHE A 68 -21.89 -17.76 -14.39
N ASP A 69 -21.34 -18.95 -14.19
CA ASP A 69 -22.13 -20.19 -14.26
C ASP A 69 -22.87 -20.51 -12.96
N ASP A 70 -22.51 -19.84 -11.87
CA ASP A 70 -23.04 -20.05 -10.53
C ASP A 70 -24.03 -18.93 -10.16
N PRO A 71 -25.34 -19.21 -10.06
CA PRO A 71 -26.35 -18.19 -9.75
C PRO A 71 -26.15 -17.50 -8.39
N GLU A 72 -25.59 -18.19 -7.40
CA GLU A 72 -25.35 -17.61 -6.07
C GLU A 72 -24.20 -16.60 -6.13
N VAL A 73 -23.13 -16.94 -6.84
CA VAL A 73 -22.01 -16.01 -7.06
C VAL A 73 -22.43 -14.83 -7.95
N GLU A 74 -23.22 -15.07 -8.98
CA GLU A 74 -23.76 -13.99 -9.82
C GLU A 74 -24.63 -13.03 -8.99
N ALA A 75 -25.51 -13.57 -8.14
CA ALA A 75 -26.33 -12.76 -7.24
C ALA A 75 -25.49 -11.95 -6.25
N PHE A 76 -24.44 -12.56 -5.68
CA PHE A 76 -23.49 -11.87 -4.82
C PHE A 76 -22.82 -10.69 -5.55
N ILE A 77 -22.24 -10.92 -6.73
CA ILE A 77 -21.59 -9.84 -7.50
C ILE A 77 -22.59 -8.75 -7.90
N ASN A 78 -23.80 -9.12 -8.33
CA ASN A 78 -24.83 -8.15 -8.67
C ASN A 78 -25.24 -7.30 -7.46
N SER A 79 -25.33 -7.89 -6.25
CA SER A 79 -25.64 -7.14 -5.02
C SER A 79 -24.56 -6.10 -4.68
N LEU A 80 -23.28 -6.43 -4.91
CA LEU A 80 -22.18 -5.49 -4.75
C LEU A 80 -22.24 -4.39 -5.82
N GLU A 81 -22.56 -4.74 -7.06
CA GLU A 81 -22.66 -3.81 -8.18
C GLU A 81 -23.80 -2.80 -8.01
N GLU A 82 -24.98 -3.23 -7.53
CA GLU A 82 -26.12 -2.37 -7.20
C GLU A 82 -25.77 -1.32 -6.14
N ARG A 83 -24.85 -1.65 -5.22
CA ARG A 83 -24.34 -0.74 -4.18
C ARG A 83 -23.12 0.08 -4.63
N GLY A 84 -22.66 -0.09 -5.86
CA GLY A 84 -21.51 0.64 -6.42
C GLY A 84 -20.14 0.11 -5.96
N PHE A 85 -20.07 -1.10 -5.41
CA PHE A 85 -18.84 -1.74 -4.93
C PHE A 85 -18.15 -2.62 -5.96
N VAL A 86 -18.62 -2.64 -7.21
CA VAL A 86 -18.01 -3.38 -8.32
C VAL A 86 -17.55 -2.44 -9.42
N ILE A 87 -16.35 -2.68 -9.93
CA ILE A 87 -15.83 -2.05 -11.14
C ILE A 87 -15.42 -3.14 -12.11
N ARG A 88 -16.01 -3.11 -13.30
CA ARG A 88 -15.62 -3.96 -14.43
C ARG A 88 -14.73 -3.20 -15.40
N GLY A 89 -13.61 -3.81 -15.78
CA GLY A 89 -12.67 -3.31 -16.79
C GLY A 89 -12.46 -4.34 -17.90
N PHE A 90 -12.19 -3.88 -19.11
CA PHE A 90 -11.87 -4.75 -20.24
C PHE A 90 -10.67 -4.19 -20.98
N GLY A 91 -9.57 -4.93 -20.95
CA GLY A 91 -8.33 -4.71 -21.67
C GLY A 91 -8.28 -5.53 -22.96
N ASP A 92 -7.06 -5.78 -23.41
CA ASP A 92 -6.78 -6.38 -24.72
C ASP A 92 -6.57 -7.89 -24.66
N ARG A 93 -6.36 -8.46 -23.46
CA ARG A 93 -6.21 -9.90 -23.28
C ARG A 93 -7.55 -10.61 -23.03
N THR A 94 -7.53 -11.93 -22.91
CA THR A 94 -8.73 -12.74 -22.69
C THR A 94 -8.91 -13.21 -21.25
N GLU A 95 -7.86 -13.17 -20.42
CA GLU A 95 -7.94 -13.68 -19.05
C GLU A 95 -8.87 -12.84 -18.17
N VAL A 96 -9.38 -13.43 -17.08
CA VAL A 96 -10.15 -12.72 -16.06
C VAL A 96 -9.27 -12.48 -14.84
N SER A 97 -9.14 -11.22 -14.44
CA SER A 97 -8.42 -10.78 -13.23
C SER A 97 -9.41 -10.41 -12.14
N ILE A 98 -9.22 -10.95 -10.95
CA ILE A 98 -10.04 -10.67 -9.77
C ILE A 98 -9.21 -9.86 -8.77
N VAL A 99 -9.72 -8.68 -8.40
CA VAL A 99 -9.02 -7.72 -7.55
C VAL A 99 -9.95 -7.31 -6.41
N ALA A 100 -9.63 -7.73 -5.19
CA ALA A 100 -10.27 -7.18 -4.00
C ALA A 100 -9.75 -5.76 -3.73
N VAL A 101 -10.63 -4.87 -3.26
CA VAL A 101 -10.34 -3.48 -2.91
C VAL A 101 -10.64 -3.24 -1.43
N GLY A 102 -9.64 -2.73 -0.71
CA GLY A 102 -9.70 -2.43 0.72
C GLY A 102 -10.69 -1.32 1.06
N ALA A 103 -11.18 -1.34 2.30
CA ALA A 103 -12.18 -0.39 2.80
C ALA A 103 -11.66 1.05 2.89
N ASP A 104 -10.36 1.21 3.13
CA ASP A 104 -9.76 2.52 3.44
C ASP A 104 -9.54 3.40 2.20
N MET A 105 -9.72 2.85 0.99
CA MET A 105 -9.57 3.61 -0.25
C MET A 105 -10.63 4.70 -0.37
N GLY A 106 -10.20 5.96 -0.27
CA GLY A 106 -11.10 7.10 -0.30
C GLY A 106 -10.43 8.37 -0.85
N TYR A 107 -11.22 9.44 -0.91
CA TYR A 107 -10.79 10.75 -1.38
C TYR A 107 -10.49 11.66 -0.18
N LEU A 108 -9.32 12.30 -0.15
CA LEU A 108 -8.95 13.24 0.92
C LEU A 108 -9.89 14.46 0.93
N SER A 109 -10.39 14.89 -0.23
CA SER A 109 -11.41 15.95 -0.34
C SER A 109 -12.73 15.61 0.39
N GLY A 110 -12.99 14.30 0.51
CA GLY A 110 -14.16 13.73 1.17
C GLY A 110 -14.09 13.72 2.69
N VAL A 111 -12.91 13.87 3.29
CA VAL A 111 -12.71 13.76 4.75
C VAL A 111 -13.49 14.85 5.49
N LYS A 112 -14.25 14.44 6.53
CA LYS A 112 -15.07 15.32 7.39
C LYS A 112 -14.78 15.07 8.89
N PRO A 113 -14.82 16.12 9.75
CA PRO A 113 -14.89 17.53 9.39
C PRO A 113 -13.66 17.94 8.56
N GLN A 114 -13.81 18.98 7.73
CA GLN A 114 -12.74 19.37 6.81
C GLN A 114 -11.46 19.74 7.59
N PRO A 115 -10.35 19.05 7.34
CA PRO A 115 -9.05 19.45 7.83
C PRO A 115 -8.67 20.85 7.39
N LYS A 116 -7.89 21.53 8.24
CA LYS A 116 -7.14 22.71 7.80
C LYS A 116 -6.13 22.33 6.72
N LEU A 117 -5.35 21.27 6.96
CA LEU A 117 -4.37 20.79 5.99
C LEU A 117 -4.32 19.26 6.01
N ILE A 118 -4.47 18.65 4.83
CA ILE A 118 -4.32 17.21 4.63
C ILE A 118 -3.62 16.92 3.29
N CYS A 119 -2.70 15.97 3.27
CA CYS A 119 -2.09 15.44 2.05
C CYS A 119 -2.07 13.91 2.05
N ASN A 120 -1.79 13.29 0.91
CA ASN A 120 -1.49 11.87 0.88
C ASN A 120 -0.18 11.57 1.62
N SER A 121 0.08 10.29 1.93
CA SER A 121 1.27 9.89 2.68
C SER A 121 1.92 8.62 2.15
N HIS A 122 1.35 7.46 2.45
CA HIS A 122 2.00 6.18 2.26
C HIS A 122 1.82 5.61 0.86
N PHE A 123 2.77 4.75 0.50
CA PHE A 123 2.55 3.81 -0.59
C PHE A 123 1.52 2.77 -0.19
N PHE A 124 0.93 2.15 -1.19
CA PHE A 124 -0.09 1.13 -1.03
C PHE A 124 -0.07 0.18 -2.23
N ILE A 125 -0.64 -1.02 -2.07
CA ILE A 125 -0.82 -1.95 -3.17
C ILE A 125 -1.75 -1.28 -4.18
N PHE A 126 -1.24 -0.95 -5.37
CA PHE A 126 -2.02 -0.21 -6.35
C PHE A 126 -1.99 -0.85 -7.71
N ASP A 127 -0.85 -1.36 -8.16
CA ASP A 127 -0.73 -1.93 -9.49
C ASP A 127 -1.14 -3.41 -9.50
N LEU A 128 -1.66 -3.90 -10.63
CA LEU A 128 -1.98 -5.33 -10.78
C LEU A 128 -0.77 -6.25 -10.54
N THR A 129 0.44 -5.75 -10.78
CA THR A 129 1.69 -6.47 -10.52
C THR A 129 2.10 -6.47 -9.04
N ASP A 130 1.45 -5.65 -8.20
CA ASP A 130 1.59 -5.71 -6.75
C ASP A 130 0.74 -6.83 -6.12
N HIS A 131 -0.09 -7.54 -6.90
CA HIS A 131 -0.88 -8.69 -6.44
C HIS A 131 -0.13 -10.00 -6.73
N ASP A 132 0.83 -10.34 -5.88
CA ASP A 132 1.63 -11.56 -6.01
C ASP A 132 1.04 -12.71 -5.15
N SER A 133 0.60 -12.39 -3.94
CA SER A 133 0.06 -13.31 -2.94
C SER A 133 -1.49 -13.37 -2.98
N PRO A 134 -2.10 -14.47 -2.50
CA PRO A 134 -3.56 -14.54 -2.38
C PRO A 134 -4.11 -13.53 -1.36
N TYR A 135 -3.27 -13.01 -0.47
CA TYR A 135 -3.62 -12.09 0.61
C TYR A 135 -3.53 -10.61 0.21
N ASP A 136 -3.09 -10.31 -1.02
CA ASP A 136 -2.88 -8.94 -1.47
C ASP A 136 -4.21 -8.29 -1.89
N ILE A 137 -4.60 -7.26 -1.16
CA ILE A 137 -5.78 -6.42 -1.43
C ILE A 137 -5.32 -5.08 -1.99
N LEU A 138 -6.03 -4.59 -3.01
CA LEU A 138 -5.74 -3.29 -3.60
C LEU A 138 -6.14 -2.20 -2.63
N GLY A 139 -5.27 -1.22 -2.45
CA GLY A 139 -5.48 -0.15 -1.50
C GLY A 139 -4.87 -0.43 -0.13
N THR A 140 -4.30 -1.62 0.11
CA THR A 140 -3.64 -1.89 1.38
C THR A 140 -2.37 -1.03 1.50
N PRO A 141 -2.31 -0.09 2.45
CA PRO A 141 -1.09 0.68 2.71
C PRO A 141 0.01 -0.20 3.27
N PHE A 142 1.27 0.23 3.11
CA PHE A 142 2.40 -0.42 3.74
C PHE A 142 3.48 0.56 4.16
N GLY A 143 4.21 0.16 5.19
CA GLY A 143 5.24 0.96 5.84
C GLY A 143 4.81 1.40 7.23
N MET A 144 5.79 1.55 8.11
CA MET A 144 5.58 1.90 9.51
C MET A 144 4.79 3.20 9.70
N ILE A 145 3.82 3.15 10.62
CA ILE A 145 3.16 4.32 11.20
C ILE A 145 3.34 4.26 12.70
N VAL A 146 3.82 5.35 13.29
CA VAL A 146 3.84 5.55 14.74
C VAL A 146 3.08 6.81 15.08
N LYS A 147 2.22 6.73 16.09
CA LYS A 147 1.54 7.87 16.66
C LYS A 147 1.38 7.67 18.16
N ASP A 148 1.84 8.64 18.95
CA ASP A 148 1.72 8.63 20.42
C ASP A 148 2.25 7.32 21.04
N GLY A 149 3.40 6.85 20.56
CA GLY A 149 4.04 5.61 21.00
C GLY A 149 3.42 4.32 20.44
N MET A 150 2.30 4.41 19.71
CA MET A 150 1.59 3.25 19.16
C MET A 150 1.94 3.03 17.70
N VAL A 151 2.25 1.79 17.35
CA VAL A 151 2.53 1.37 15.98
C VAL A 151 1.27 0.74 15.37
N SER A 152 0.65 1.40 14.40
CA SER A 152 -0.55 0.86 13.70
C SER A 152 -0.21 0.16 12.39
N GLN A 153 1.00 0.36 11.88
CA GLN A 153 1.55 -0.45 10.78
C GLN A 153 3.02 -0.73 11.06
N PRO A 154 3.50 -1.96 10.80
CA PRO A 154 4.89 -2.32 11.02
C PRO A 154 5.81 -1.78 9.93
N PRO A 155 7.12 -1.67 10.21
CA PRO A 155 8.11 -1.41 9.19
C PRO A 155 8.21 -2.58 8.21
N LEU A 156 8.21 -2.26 6.91
CA LEU A 156 8.32 -3.26 5.84
C LEU A 156 9.43 -2.88 4.85
N ASN A 157 9.91 -3.89 4.11
CA ASN A 157 10.81 -3.73 2.98
C ASN A 157 12.15 -3.01 3.28
N ASP A 158 12.67 -3.10 4.53
CA ASP A 158 13.97 -2.51 4.93
C ASP A 158 14.13 -1.01 4.60
N ARG A 159 13.04 -0.25 4.67
CA ARG A 159 13.04 1.18 4.33
C ARG A 159 13.39 2.08 5.51
N GLU A 160 13.92 3.24 5.18
CA GLU A 160 14.09 4.35 6.11
C GLU A 160 12.74 4.94 6.52
N ALA A 161 12.68 5.47 7.73
CA ALA A 161 11.53 6.14 8.32
C ALA A 161 11.97 7.47 8.93
N LEU A 162 11.11 8.49 8.85
CA LEU A 162 11.24 9.70 9.66
C LEU A 162 10.53 9.44 10.99
N VAL A 163 11.24 9.66 12.10
CA VAL A 163 10.69 9.54 13.46
C VAL A 163 10.92 10.81 14.24
N VAL A 164 9.98 11.13 15.13
CA VAL A 164 10.02 12.25 16.06
C VAL A 164 9.90 11.70 17.47
N ASP A 165 10.92 11.93 18.29
CA ASP A 165 10.92 11.49 19.69
C ASP A 165 10.02 12.37 20.58
N LEU A 166 9.91 12.05 21.87
CA LEU A 166 9.11 12.81 22.85
C LEU A 166 9.61 14.26 23.08
N ASP A 167 10.86 14.57 22.73
CA ASP A 167 11.42 15.91 22.82
C ASP A 167 11.17 16.73 21.54
N GLY A 168 10.51 16.15 20.54
CA GLY A 168 10.20 16.79 19.27
C GLY A 168 11.34 16.73 18.26
N LYS A 169 12.40 15.98 18.55
CA LYS A 169 13.56 15.89 17.66
C LYS A 169 13.29 14.90 16.54
N ALA A 170 13.46 15.36 15.31
CA ALA A 170 13.27 14.54 14.12
C ALA A 170 14.57 13.82 13.72
N SER A 171 14.46 12.56 13.28
CA SER A 171 15.59 11.78 12.76
C SER A 171 15.17 10.77 11.70
N ILE A 172 16.11 10.36 10.85
CA ILE A 172 15.92 9.27 9.88
C ILE A 172 16.51 7.98 10.45
N VAL A 173 15.66 6.99 10.68
CA VAL A 173 16.03 5.66 11.18
C VAL A 173 15.69 4.57 10.17
N ARG A 174 16.23 3.36 10.33
CA ARG A 174 15.85 2.18 9.52
C ARG A 174 15.33 1.08 10.44
N PRO A 175 14.04 1.10 10.76
CA PRO A 175 13.44 0.13 11.68
C PRO A 175 13.41 -1.27 11.03
N ALA A 176 13.65 -2.30 11.83
CA ALA A 176 13.60 -3.69 11.41
C ALA A 176 12.47 -4.40 12.13
N LEU A 177 11.56 -5.02 11.37
CA LEU A 177 10.43 -5.78 11.92
C LEU A 177 10.89 -6.89 12.86
N GLU A 178 12.01 -7.53 12.54
CA GLU A 178 12.59 -8.60 13.37
C GLU A 178 13.01 -8.14 14.77
N ASN A 179 13.16 -6.83 15.01
CA ASN A 179 13.50 -6.29 16.32
C ASN A 179 12.27 -5.92 17.15
N MET A 180 11.05 -6.07 16.61
CA MET A 180 9.82 -5.66 17.27
C MET A 180 9.14 -6.85 17.94
N PRO A 181 8.99 -6.86 19.27
CA PRO A 181 8.05 -7.75 19.93
C PRO A 181 6.63 -7.50 19.43
N MET A 182 5.86 -8.57 19.28
CA MET A 182 4.48 -8.53 18.78
C MET A 182 3.56 -9.25 19.75
N ASP A 183 2.55 -8.57 20.25
CA ASP A 183 1.52 -9.18 21.09
C ASP A 183 0.31 -9.57 20.22
N ILE A 184 -0.03 -10.86 20.25
CA ILE A 184 -1.19 -11.44 19.55
C ILE A 184 -1.96 -12.28 20.57
N GLN A 185 -3.24 -11.93 20.79
CA GLN A 185 -4.11 -12.61 21.76
C GLN A 185 -3.49 -12.80 23.17
N GLY A 186 -2.77 -11.79 23.65
CA GLY A 186 -2.11 -11.81 24.97
C GLY A 186 -0.84 -12.66 25.04
N ARG A 187 -0.31 -13.11 23.91
CA ARG A 187 1.01 -13.76 23.80
C ARG A 187 2.00 -12.86 23.08
N THR A 188 3.18 -12.71 23.65
CA THR A 188 4.29 -11.98 23.04
C THR A 188 5.14 -12.90 22.18
N PHE A 189 5.31 -12.53 20.91
CA PHE A 189 6.18 -13.18 19.95
C PHE A 189 7.41 -12.33 19.68
N LYS A 190 8.56 -13.00 19.66
CA LYS A 190 9.86 -12.38 19.38
C LYS A 190 10.64 -13.23 18.39
N HIS A 191 11.08 -12.57 17.32
CA HIS A 191 11.85 -13.20 16.26
C HIS A 191 13.13 -13.84 16.82
N GLY A 192 13.36 -15.11 16.50
CA GLY A 192 14.52 -15.88 16.94
C GLY A 192 14.42 -16.42 18.38
N GLU A 193 13.34 -16.11 19.11
CA GLU A 193 13.05 -16.71 20.42
C GLU A 193 11.95 -17.78 20.32
N ASN A 194 10.71 -17.37 20.04
CA ASN A 194 9.55 -18.27 19.94
C ASN A 194 8.81 -18.18 18.59
N CYS A 195 9.28 -17.33 17.69
CA CYS A 195 8.80 -17.29 16.31
C CYS A 195 9.92 -16.95 15.31
N THR A 196 9.65 -17.20 14.04
CA THR A 196 10.44 -16.71 12.91
C THR A 196 9.57 -15.75 12.09
N VAL A 197 10.15 -14.65 11.62
CA VAL A 197 9.46 -13.65 10.80
C VAL A 197 9.97 -13.79 9.39
N TYR A 198 9.05 -14.02 8.45
CA TYR A 198 9.32 -14.05 7.02
C TYR A 198 8.67 -12.84 6.36
N ARG A 199 9.48 -12.05 5.68
CA ARG A 199 9.03 -10.84 5.00
C ARG A 199 9.75 -10.64 3.67
N ARG A 200 9.17 -9.79 2.83
CA ARG A 200 9.83 -9.29 1.63
C ARG A 200 10.83 -8.17 1.99
N PRO A 201 11.88 -7.95 1.17
CA PRO A 201 12.28 -8.72 -0.01
C PRO A 201 13.06 -10.00 0.29
N LYS A 202 13.26 -10.37 1.58
CA LYS A 202 14.11 -11.50 1.96
C LYS A 202 13.58 -12.85 1.49
N THR A 203 12.27 -13.04 1.58
CA THR A 203 11.61 -14.32 1.29
C THR A 203 10.27 -14.10 0.59
N ARG A 204 10.01 -14.86 -0.47
CA ARG A 204 8.70 -14.88 -1.18
C ARG A 204 7.76 -15.95 -0.63
N LEU A 205 8.29 -17.09 -0.20
CA LEU A 205 7.56 -18.25 0.33
C LEU A 205 8.21 -18.72 1.63
N THR A 206 7.44 -18.93 2.69
CA THR A 206 7.95 -19.59 3.90
C THR A 206 8.46 -21.00 3.57
N PRO A 207 9.49 -21.50 4.26
CA PRO A 207 9.96 -22.87 4.06
C PRO A 207 8.85 -23.87 4.40
N LYS A 208 8.97 -25.10 3.90
CA LYS A 208 8.09 -26.19 4.32
C LYS A 208 8.58 -26.73 5.67
N GLU A 209 7.82 -26.48 6.71
CA GLU A 209 8.16 -26.88 8.08
C GLU A 209 6.90 -27.05 8.93
N ASP A 210 6.95 -27.97 9.89
CA ASP A 210 5.83 -28.19 10.82
C ASP A 210 5.65 -26.96 11.71
N GLY A 211 4.41 -26.59 11.97
CA GLY A 211 4.05 -25.41 12.75
C GLY A 211 3.01 -24.55 12.06
N LEU A 212 2.71 -23.42 12.68
CA LEU A 212 1.67 -22.49 12.30
C LEU A 212 2.28 -21.20 11.75
N ASP A 213 1.89 -20.85 10.53
CA ASP A 213 2.13 -19.56 9.90
C ASP A 213 0.93 -18.66 10.16
N LEU A 214 1.17 -17.52 10.83
CA LEU A 214 0.23 -16.42 10.98
C LEU A 214 0.54 -15.41 9.89
N ILE A 215 -0.43 -15.14 9.02
CA ILE A 215 -0.32 -14.18 7.93
C ILE A 215 -0.84 -12.84 8.43
N ILE A 216 0.03 -11.84 8.47
CA ILE A 216 -0.24 -10.54 9.08
C ILE A 216 -0.13 -9.44 8.03
N VAL A 217 -1.14 -8.58 7.97
CA VAL A 217 -1.21 -7.41 7.08
C VAL A 217 -1.64 -6.21 7.92
N GLY A 218 -0.88 -5.12 7.88
CA GLY A 218 -1.12 -4.00 8.79
C GLY A 218 -0.95 -4.43 10.26
N ASP A 219 -2.00 -4.28 11.05
CA ASP A 219 -2.09 -4.65 12.46
C ASP A 219 -3.05 -5.82 12.70
N GLU A 220 -3.36 -6.65 11.70
CA GLU A 220 -4.32 -7.75 11.83
C GLU A 220 -3.74 -9.08 11.35
N VAL A 221 -4.08 -10.16 12.06
CA VAL A 221 -3.91 -11.53 11.55
C VAL A 221 -5.03 -11.79 10.55
N VAL A 222 -4.70 -11.91 9.26
CA VAL A 222 -5.70 -12.05 8.18
C VAL A 222 -5.95 -13.49 7.77
N ALA A 223 -5.01 -14.40 8.07
CA ALA A 223 -5.15 -15.84 7.82
C ALA A 223 -4.15 -16.64 8.65
N ILE A 224 -4.38 -17.95 8.76
CA ILE A 224 -3.44 -18.92 9.30
C ILE A 224 -3.26 -20.12 8.37
N HIS A 225 -2.06 -20.70 8.37
CA HIS A 225 -1.75 -21.88 7.56
C HIS A 225 -0.80 -22.82 8.31
N GLN A 226 -0.98 -24.13 8.14
CA GLN A 226 -0.16 -25.16 8.79
C GLN A 226 0.85 -25.75 7.81
N GLY A 227 2.08 -25.99 8.24
CA GLY A 227 3.08 -26.72 7.44
C GLY A 227 3.93 -25.86 6.49
N GLY A 228 3.90 -24.53 6.66
CA GLY A 228 4.70 -23.60 5.87
C GLY A 228 4.24 -23.47 4.41
N GLN A 229 5.18 -23.12 3.51
CA GLN A 229 4.93 -22.84 2.08
C GLN A 229 3.96 -21.69 1.78
N VAL A 230 3.82 -20.76 2.72
CA VAL A 230 2.95 -19.59 2.60
C VAL A 230 3.62 -18.50 1.80
N MET A 231 2.91 -17.95 0.82
CA MET A 231 3.38 -16.78 0.09
C MET A 231 3.28 -15.54 0.98
N VAL A 232 4.41 -14.86 1.18
CA VAL A 232 4.49 -13.68 2.01
C VAL A 232 3.68 -12.54 1.36
N PRO A 233 2.74 -11.87 2.07
CA PRO A 233 1.99 -10.75 1.50
C PRO A 233 2.88 -9.58 1.05
N MET A 234 2.43 -8.79 0.09
CA MET A 234 3.18 -7.65 -0.42
C MET A 234 3.18 -6.47 0.56
N ALA A 235 2.07 -6.28 1.28
CA ALA A 235 1.90 -5.27 2.34
C ALA A 235 1.89 -5.88 3.75
N GLY A 236 2.60 -6.99 3.95
CA GLY A 236 2.59 -7.72 5.20
C GLY A 236 3.77 -8.66 5.37
N PHE A 237 3.62 -9.60 6.29
CA PHE A 237 4.63 -10.59 6.63
C PHE A 237 3.98 -11.87 7.15
N VAL A 238 4.79 -12.90 7.38
CA VAL A 238 4.37 -14.16 8.00
C VAL A 238 5.16 -14.36 9.27
N LEU A 239 4.46 -14.66 10.36
CA LEU A 239 5.04 -15.09 11.63
C LEU A 239 4.85 -16.59 11.74
N HIS A 240 5.95 -17.34 11.69
CA HIS A 240 5.95 -18.79 11.90
C HIS A 240 6.22 -19.13 13.36
N THR A 241 5.46 -20.06 13.93
CA THR A 241 5.72 -20.59 15.28
C THR A 241 5.39 -22.07 15.36
N THR A 242 6.09 -22.77 16.25
CA THR A 242 5.82 -24.19 16.57
C THR A 242 4.96 -24.32 17.84
N GLU A 243 4.56 -23.20 18.45
CA GLU A 243 3.62 -23.20 19.55
C GLU A 243 2.25 -23.74 19.09
N ASP A 244 1.63 -24.59 19.91
CA ASP A 244 0.25 -25.04 19.69
C ASP A 244 -0.71 -23.93 20.11
N LEU A 245 -1.35 -23.33 19.11
CA LEU A 245 -2.15 -22.11 19.24
C LEU A 245 -3.47 -22.26 18.49
N GLU A 246 -4.55 -21.87 19.14
CA GLU A 246 -5.82 -21.60 18.49
C GLU A 246 -5.92 -20.10 18.23
N ILE A 247 -5.74 -19.71 16.96
CA ILE A 247 -5.76 -18.31 16.54
C ILE A 247 -7.14 -17.97 15.97
N CYS A 248 -7.67 -16.83 16.38
CA CYS A 248 -8.84 -16.21 15.76
C CYS A 248 -8.46 -14.87 15.12
N PRO A 249 -9.35 -14.24 14.33
CA PRO A 249 -9.12 -12.87 13.86
C PRO A 249 -8.80 -11.98 15.06
N SER A 250 -7.64 -11.34 15.02
CA SER A 250 -7.13 -10.58 16.16
C SER A 250 -6.12 -9.52 15.74
N PRO A 251 -6.11 -8.38 16.45
CA PRO A 251 -5.12 -7.35 16.23
C PRO A 251 -3.74 -7.81 16.72
N VAL A 252 -2.72 -7.22 16.11
CA VAL A 252 -1.31 -7.36 16.43
C VAL A 252 -0.84 -6.04 17.02
N VAL A 253 -0.37 -6.08 18.26
CA VAL A 253 0.23 -4.90 18.91
C VAL A 253 1.74 -4.99 18.74
N TYR A 254 2.36 -3.97 18.15
CA TYR A 254 3.81 -3.91 17.98
C TYR A 254 4.48 -3.01 19.03
N HIS A 255 5.66 -3.41 19.47
CA HIS A 255 6.45 -2.71 20.48
C HIS A 255 7.78 -2.17 19.94
N GLY A 256 8.40 -1.24 20.68
CA GLY A 256 9.73 -0.69 20.40
C GLY A 256 9.75 0.77 19.94
N PHE A 257 8.59 1.45 19.94
CA PHE A 257 8.44 2.86 19.56
C PHE A 257 7.67 3.67 20.59
N GLU A 258 7.56 3.18 21.83
CA GLU A 258 6.82 3.82 22.92
C GLU A 258 7.35 5.25 23.22
N ASP A 259 8.64 5.51 22.97
CA ASP A 259 9.29 6.82 23.13
C ASP A 259 9.23 7.72 21.86
N CYS A 260 8.35 7.40 20.90
CA CYS A 260 8.17 8.18 19.67
C CYS A 260 6.79 8.83 19.60
N MET A 261 6.74 10.15 19.39
CA MET A 261 5.48 10.87 19.17
C MET A 261 4.89 10.58 17.79
N PHE A 262 5.76 10.52 16.78
CA PHE A 262 5.36 10.34 15.39
C PHE A 262 6.41 9.54 14.64
N GLY A 263 5.97 8.70 13.71
CA GLY A 263 6.84 7.94 12.84
C GLY A 263 6.15 7.61 11.53
N ILE A 264 6.89 7.71 10.44
CA ILE A 264 6.38 7.41 9.10
C ILE A 264 7.47 6.78 8.23
N GLN A 265 7.18 5.61 7.66
CA GLN A 265 8.07 4.91 6.71
C GLN A 265 7.41 4.85 5.35
N VAL A 266 8.02 5.52 4.37
CA VAL A 266 7.43 5.73 3.05
C VAL A 266 8.47 5.56 1.95
N GLY A 267 8.85 6.63 1.24
CA GLY A 267 9.91 6.64 0.26
C GLY A 267 11.30 6.74 0.88
N SER A 268 12.31 6.85 0.01
CA SER A 268 13.69 7.09 0.44
C SER A 268 13.81 8.44 1.15
N SER A 269 14.81 8.57 2.03
CA SER A 269 15.26 9.89 2.47
C SER A 269 15.68 10.76 1.28
N ALA A 270 15.38 12.05 1.36
CA ALA A 270 15.81 13.11 0.45
C ALA A 270 16.94 13.93 1.08
N VAL A 271 16.88 14.15 2.40
CA VAL A 271 17.95 14.76 3.19
C VAL A 271 18.09 13.98 4.50
N LYS A 272 19.32 13.70 4.91
CA LYS A 272 19.63 13.00 6.16
C LYS A 272 20.73 13.74 6.89
N ASP A 273 20.47 14.16 8.12
CA ASP A 273 21.41 14.91 8.96
C ASP A 273 22.05 16.11 8.22
N GLY A 274 21.21 16.81 7.43
CA GLY A 274 21.62 17.96 6.65
C GLY A 274 22.42 17.63 5.39
N VAL A 275 22.47 16.36 4.94
CA VAL A 275 23.11 15.96 3.69
C VAL A 275 22.03 15.57 2.68
N ALA A 276 22.03 16.20 1.51
CA ALA A 276 21.14 15.82 0.42
C ALA A 276 21.55 14.45 -0.13
N MET A 277 20.57 13.58 -0.34
CA MET A 277 20.79 12.26 -0.92
C MET A 277 21.00 12.38 -2.44
N GLU A 278 21.93 11.61 -2.98
CA GLU A 278 22.20 11.54 -4.43
C GLU A 278 21.71 10.23 -5.08
N GLU A 279 21.27 9.29 -4.25
CA GLU A 279 20.75 7.98 -4.63
C GLU A 279 19.74 7.48 -3.58
N TYR A 280 19.17 6.30 -3.83
CA TYR A 280 18.22 5.67 -2.90
C TYR A 280 18.91 5.21 -1.62
N GLY A 281 18.45 5.74 -0.47
CA GLY A 281 18.81 5.26 0.86
C GLY A 281 17.98 4.06 1.31
N SER A 282 17.03 3.58 0.51
CA SER A 282 16.14 2.45 0.80
C SER A 282 15.99 1.56 -0.45
N PRO A 283 15.75 0.24 -0.30
CA PRO A 283 15.56 -0.62 -1.45
C PRO A 283 14.20 -0.36 -2.13
N PHE A 284 14.23 -0.37 -3.46
CA PHE A 284 13.04 -0.35 -4.32
C PHE A 284 13.14 -1.52 -5.28
N TYR A 285 12.03 -2.20 -5.52
CA TYR A 285 12.00 -3.33 -6.44
C TYR A 285 12.33 -2.86 -7.86
N SER A 286 13.26 -3.56 -8.50
CA SER A 286 13.63 -3.34 -9.90
C SER A 286 13.20 -4.55 -10.72
N LEU A 287 12.13 -4.37 -11.50
CA LEU A 287 11.60 -5.39 -12.41
C LEU A 287 12.72 -5.93 -13.33
N GLY A 288 12.90 -7.25 -13.32
CA GLY A 288 13.90 -7.94 -14.13
C GLY A 288 15.31 -7.99 -13.52
N LYS A 289 15.56 -7.31 -12.40
CA LYS A 289 16.81 -7.43 -11.63
C LYS A 289 16.61 -8.22 -10.34
N ASP A 290 15.57 -7.88 -9.59
CA ASP A 290 15.27 -8.54 -8.32
C ASP A 290 14.44 -9.81 -8.56
N SER A 291 14.77 -10.88 -7.82
CA SER A 291 14.10 -12.18 -7.95
C SER A 291 12.84 -12.30 -7.10
N ILE A 292 12.74 -11.50 -6.02
CA ILE A 292 11.61 -11.48 -5.10
C ILE A 292 10.92 -10.13 -5.26
N PRO A 293 9.66 -10.09 -5.76
CA PRO A 293 8.91 -8.84 -5.88
C PRO A 293 8.51 -8.30 -4.51
N PHE A 294 8.44 -6.98 -4.39
CA PHE A 294 7.91 -6.27 -3.23
C PHE A 294 7.41 -4.89 -3.68
N PRO A 295 6.38 -4.32 -3.03
CA PRO A 295 5.73 -3.14 -3.56
C PRO A 295 6.52 -1.84 -3.23
N PRO A 296 6.36 -0.79 -4.06
CA PRO A 296 5.64 -0.80 -5.32
C PRO A 296 6.47 -1.48 -6.42
N THR A 297 5.83 -2.33 -7.22
CA THR A 297 6.51 -3.06 -8.30
C THR A 297 6.75 -2.20 -9.54
N LEU A 298 5.99 -1.11 -9.70
CA LEU A 298 6.16 -0.09 -10.72
C LEU A 298 6.60 1.23 -10.09
N TYR A 299 7.91 1.38 -9.85
CA TYR A 299 8.50 2.61 -9.35
C TYR A 299 9.59 3.14 -10.30
N PRO A 300 9.64 4.45 -10.62
CA PRO A 300 10.69 5.01 -11.45
C PRO A 300 12.09 4.80 -10.85
N GLN A 301 12.94 4.03 -11.53
CA GLN A 301 14.27 3.68 -11.01
C GLN A 301 15.33 4.76 -11.26
N ASP A 302 15.10 5.69 -12.18
CA ASP A 302 16.02 6.79 -12.45
C ASP A 302 15.84 7.93 -11.43
N TYR A 303 16.61 7.84 -10.33
CA TYR A 303 16.62 8.83 -9.24
C TYR A 303 16.94 10.26 -9.73
N GLN A 304 17.80 10.38 -10.73
CA GLN A 304 18.39 11.65 -11.14
C GLN A 304 17.53 12.41 -12.15
N ASN A 305 16.90 11.69 -13.09
CA ASN A 305 16.23 12.33 -14.22
C ASN A 305 14.73 12.03 -14.30
N ALA A 306 14.21 11.00 -13.65
CA ALA A 306 12.77 10.70 -13.73
C ALA A 306 11.96 11.74 -12.95
N ARG A 307 11.37 12.68 -13.68
CA ARG A 307 10.50 13.71 -13.12
C ARG A 307 9.07 13.20 -12.95
N ALA A 308 8.49 13.53 -11.82
CA ALA A 308 7.09 13.28 -11.47
C ALA A 308 6.65 14.35 -10.45
N PRO A 309 5.34 14.47 -10.15
CA PRO A 309 4.91 15.10 -8.91
C PRO A 309 5.60 14.44 -7.72
N ARG A 310 6.11 15.25 -6.78
CA ARG A 310 6.83 14.76 -5.60
C ARG A 310 6.30 15.42 -4.35
N MET A 311 6.20 14.65 -3.27
CA MET A 311 5.92 15.17 -1.95
C MET A 311 6.98 14.71 -0.96
N ALA A 312 7.29 15.54 0.03
CA ALA A 312 8.17 15.18 1.12
C ALA A 312 7.68 15.80 2.43
N ILE A 313 7.88 15.06 3.53
CA ILE A 313 7.80 15.61 4.88
C ILE A 313 9.22 15.80 5.40
N CYS A 314 9.47 16.98 5.96
CA CYS A 314 10.79 17.46 6.34
C CYS A 314 10.78 18.02 7.76
N SER A 315 11.97 18.17 8.32
CA SER A 315 12.25 18.93 9.53
C SER A 315 13.47 19.83 9.27
N ASP A 316 13.43 21.04 9.79
CA ASP A 316 14.55 21.99 9.73
C ASP A 316 15.49 21.86 10.94
N ALA A 317 16.35 22.85 11.14
CA ALA A 317 17.31 22.86 12.24
C ALA A 317 16.67 23.04 13.63
N ASP A 318 15.45 23.59 13.68
CA ASP A 318 14.66 23.77 14.90
C ASP A 318 13.69 22.60 15.13
N ASN A 319 13.69 21.60 14.22
CA ASN A 319 12.78 20.45 14.14
C ASN A 319 11.33 20.81 13.74
N ASP A 320 11.11 21.99 13.17
CA ASP A 320 9.78 22.37 12.70
C ASP A 320 9.39 21.54 11.46
N PRO A 321 8.18 20.96 11.43
CA PRO A 321 7.76 20.12 10.31
C PRO A 321 7.40 20.95 9.08
N VAL A 322 7.89 20.53 7.92
CA VAL A 322 7.60 21.17 6.63
C VAL A 322 7.12 20.12 5.62
N ILE A 323 5.99 20.38 4.97
CA ILE A 323 5.51 19.60 3.82
C ILE A 323 5.88 20.34 2.54
N ILE A 324 6.55 19.64 1.62
CA ILE A 324 6.91 20.15 0.31
C ILE A 324 6.12 19.38 -0.73
N TRP A 325 5.52 20.10 -1.69
CA TRP A 325 4.91 19.52 -2.88
C TRP A 325 5.45 20.19 -4.15
N ALA A 326 6.04 19.39 -5.03
CA ALA A 326 6.29 19.75 -6.41
C ALA A 326 5.14 19.21 -7.29
N GLU A 327 4.33 20.10 -7.84
CA GLU A 327 3.32 19.79 -8.87
C GLU A 327 3.97 19.08 -10.06
N GLY A 328 3.21 18.24 -10.78
CA GLY A 328 3.65 17.70 -12.05
C GLY A 328 2.52 17.57 -13.07
N ALA A 329 2.91 17.46 -14.33
CA ALA A 329 2.00 17.44 -15.46
C ALA A 329 1.19 16.16 -15.56
N SER A 330 0.11 16.24 -16.33
CA SER A 330 -0.67 15.07 -16.70
C SER A 330 0.16 14.07 -17.49
N LYS A 331 -0.06 12.78 -17.23
CA LYS A 331 0.51 11.71 -18.07
C LYS A 331 -0.06 11.73 -19.49
N LEU A 332 -1.26 12.27 -19.67
CA LEU A 332 -1.96 12.30 -20.96
C LEU A 332 -1.58 13.52 -21.80
N TYR A 333 -1.19 14.61 -21.15
CA TYR A 333 -1.05 15.90 -21.80
C TYR A 333 -0.08 16.79 -21.04
N TYR A 334 0.77 17.52 -21.77
CA TYR A 334 1.69 18.48 -21.20
C TYR A 334 1.68 19.78 -22.00
N GLN A 335 1.31 20.89 -21.36
CA GLN A 335 1.46 22.25 -21.90
C GLN A 335 2.78 22.86 -21.45
N HIS A 336 3.77 22.81 -22.34
CA HIS A 336 5.06 23.45 -22.13
C HIS A 336 4.89 24.95 -21.76
N GLY A 337 5.55 25.37 -20.68
CA GLY A 337 5.51 26.75 -20.18
C GLY A 337 4.26 27.12 -19.38
N LYS A 338 3.34 26.18 -19.16
CA LYS A 338 2.13 26.38 -18.34
C LYS A 338 2.00 25.37 -17.21
N GLU A 339 2.37 24.13 -17.45
CA GLU A 339 2.34 23.08 -16.44
C GLU A 339 3.74 22.81 -15.88
N SER A 340 3.81 22.40 -14.62
CA SER A 340 5.05 21.89 -14.04
C SER A 340 5.39 20.52 -14.65
N CYS A 341 6.65 20.28 -14.99
CA CYS A 341 7.09 18.94 -15.39
C CYS A 341 7.45 18.04 -14.20
N GLY A 342 7.21 18.50 -12.96
CA GLY A 342 7.62 17.80 -11.76
C GLY A 342 9.11 17.94 -11.46
N ALA A 343 9.56 17.14 -10.51
CA ALA A 343 10.94 17.08 -10.06
C ALA A 343 11.45 15.63 -10.05
N SER A 344 12.73 15.44 -10.33
CA SER A 344 13.41 14.19 -9.97
C SER A 344 13.61 14.12 -8.46
N LEU A 345 13.96 12.93 -7.94
CA LEU A 345 14.26 12.78 -6.51
C LEU A 345 15.52 13.58 -6.14
N LEU A 346 16.52 13.61 -7.03
CA LEU A 346 17.72 14.43 -6.85
C LEU A 346 17.41 15.93 -6.79
N GLU A 347 16.52 16.41 -7.65
CA GLU A 347 16.10 17.82 -7.64
C GLU A 347 15.38 18.18 -6.35
N LEU A 348 14.48 17.31 -5.87
CA LEU A 348 13.79 17.51 -4.61
C LEU A 348 14.77 17.49 -3.43
N ALA A 349 15.69 16.52 -3.37
CA ALA A 349 16.71 16.42 -2.32
C ALA A 349 17.57 17.69 -2.24
N ARG A 350 18.04 18.18 -3.39
CA ARG A 350 18.81 19.43 -3.47
C ARG A 350 17.97 20.64 -3.06
N TYR A 351 16.69 20.69 -3.45
CA TYR A 351 15.79 21.76 -3.04
C TYR A 351 15.57 21.77 -1.52
N CYS A 352 15.20 20.64 -0.91
CA CYS A 352 15.03 20.50 0.54
C CYS A 352 16.28 20.99 1.29
N LYS A 353 17.47 20.57 0.82
CA LYS A 353 18.72 21.02 1.41
C LYS A 353 18.95 22.53 1.24
N SER A 354 18.63 23.08 0.06
CA SER A 354 18.85 24.51 -0.25
C SER A 354 18.00 25.45 0.61
N ILE A 355 16.83 24.98 1.08
CA ILE A 355 15.94 25.74 1.97
C ILE A 355 16.19 25.44 3.46
N GLY A 356 17.25 24.71 3.80
CA GLY A 356 17.67 24.50 5.18
C GLY A 356 17.09 23.28 5.89
N MET A 357 16.43 22.35 5.17
CA MET A 357 15.95 21.11 5.81
C MET A 357 17.12 20.24 6.28
N VAL A 358 16.95 19.61 7.44
CA VAL A 358 17.93 18.71 8.07
C VAL A 358 17.57 17.25 7.80
N ASN A 359 16.31 16.87 8.01
CA ASN A 359 15.81 15.55 7.63
C ASN A 359 14.61 15.69 6.72
N ALA A 360 14.56 14.88 5.66
CA ALA A 360 13.43 14.86 4.73
C ALA A 360 13.24 13.45 4.18
N ILE A 361 12.00 12.99 4.12
CA ILE A 361 11.62 11.70 3.51
C ILE A 361 10.56 11.91 2.44
N ASN A 362 10.70 11.21 1.31
CA ASN A 362 9.73 11.27 0.22
C ASN A 362 8.43 10.57 0.63
N LEU A 363 7.29 11.23 0.43
CA LEU A 363 5.96 10.61 0.50
C LEU A 363 5.63 9.92 -0.83
N ASP A 364 4.48 9.24 -0.90
CA ASP A 364 3.96 8.76 -2.18
C ASP A 364 3.72 9.94 -3.13
N GLY A 365 4.12 9.77 -4.38
CA GLY A 365 4.16 10.83 -5.39
C GLY A 365 3.33 10.49 -6.62
N GLY A 366 3.71 11.05 -7.77
CA GLY A 366 3.00 10.77 -9.01
C GLY A 366 1.53 11.19 -8.91
N GLY A 367 0.63 10.34 -9.40
CA GLY A 367 -0.80 10.62 -9.36
C GLY A 367 -1.42 10.62 -7.97
N SER A 368 -0.71 10.09 -6.95
CA SER A 368 -1.16 10.14 -5.56
C SER A 368 -0.87 11.49 -4.90
N ALA A 369 0.03 12.31 -5.46
CA ALA A 369 0.45 13.57 -4.84
C ALA A 369 -0.69 14.60 -4.85
N GLU A 370 -1.21 14.92 -3.66
CA GLU A 370 -2.30 15.87 -3.48
C GLU A 370 -2.24 16.53 -2.09
N ILE A 371 -2.55 17.82 -2.02
CA ILE A 371 -2.70 18.57 -0.76
C ILE A 371 -3.97 19.42 -0.80
N PHE A 372 -4.71 19.40 0.30
CA PHE A 372 -5.91 20.19 0.51
C PHE A 372 -5.71 21.14 1.68
N LEU A 373 -5.95 22.43 1.44
CA LEU A 373 -6.00 23.47 2.45
C LEU A 373 -7.44 23.94 2.59
N ASP A 374 -8.02 23.83 3.79
CA ASP A 374 -9.42 24.13 4.09
C ASP A 374 -10.38 23.44 3.10
N GLY A 375 -10.09 22.17 2.78
CA GLY A 375 -10.86 21.36 1.83
C GLY A 375 -10.74 21.75 0.35
N LYS A 376 -9.82 22.65 0.00
CA LYS A 376 -9.55 23.06 -1.38
C LYS A 376 -8.21 22.51 -1.85
N LEU A 377 -8.21 21.89 -3.03
CA LEU A 377 -6.99 21.44 -3.69
C LEU A 377 -6.07 22.63 -3.96
N CYS A 378 -4.81 22.56 -3.52
CA CYS A 378 -3.90 23.71 -3.60
C CYS A 378 -3.16 23.83 -4.95
N LEU A 379 -2.78 22.70 -5.55
CA LEU A 379 -2.09 22.63 -6.84
C LEU A 379 -2.77 21.57 -7.70
N HIS A 380 -2.50 21.61 -8.99
CA HIS A 380 -2.94 20.55 -9.88
C HIS A 380 -2.32 19.20 -9.47
N VAL A 381 -3.12 18.13 -9.41
CA VAL A 381 -2.57 16.76 -9.28
C VAL A 381 -1.90 16.35 -10.61
N SER A 382 -1.42 15.13 -10.83
CA SER A 382 -1.05 14.70 -12.21
C SER A 382 -2.08 13.81 -12.88
N ASP A 383 -2.98 13.24 -12.10
CA ASP A 383 -4.06 12.44 -12.64
C ASP A 383 -5.14 13.35 -13.25
N ARG A 384 -5.59 13.03 -14.47
CA ARG A 384 -6.57 13.85 -15.21
C ARG A 384 -7.66 13.01 -15.84
N TYR A 385 -8.84 13.60 -15.94
CA TYR A 385 -9.88 13.14 -16.85
C TYR A 385 -9.49 13.42 -18.31
N LEU A 386 -10.21 12.82 -19.27
CA LEU A 386 -9.94 12.99 -20.70
C LEU A 386 -10.11 14.45 -21.20
N ASP A 387 -10.88 15.26 -20.48
CA ASP A 387 -11.04 16.70 -20.72
C ASP A 387 -9.95 17.55 -20.06
N ASN A 388 -8.91 16.90 -19.52
CA ASN A 388 -7.77 17.51 -18.82
C ASN A 388 -8.13 18.21 -17.49
N THR A 389 -9.25 17.86 -16.87
CA THR A 389 -9.59 18.35 -15.52
C THR A 389 -8.97 17.48 -14.41
N ASP A 390 -8.70 18.14 -13.27
CA ASP A 390 -8.52 17.61 -11.91
C ASP A 390 -9.11 16.23 -11.63
N ALA A 391 -8.34 15.14 -11.64
CA ALA A 391 -8.82 13.83 -11.18
C ALA A 391 -8.08 13.37 -9.91
N GLU A 392 -8.69 13.65 -8.75
CA GLU A 392 -8.21 13.18 -7.45
C GLU A 392 -8.02 11.67 -7.45
N ARG A 393 -6.87 11.20 -6.95
CA ARG A 393 -6.61 9.79 -6.80
C ARG A 393 -7.09 9.36 -5.42
N PRO A 394 -7.84 8.26 -5.31
CA PRO A 394 -8.15 7.72 -4.01
C PRO A 394 -6.90 7.10 -3.42
N VAL A 395 -6.66 7.42 -2.16
CA VAL A 395 -5.54 6.93 -1.37
C VAL A 395 -6.08 6.37 -0.07
N PRO A 396 -5.41 5.34 0.51
CA PRO A 396 -5.90 4.75 1.75
C PRO A 396 -5.55 5.59 2.98
N MET A 397 -4.53 6.46 2.89
CA MET A 397 -4.01 7.19 4.04
C MET A 397 -3.62 8.63 3.73
N GLY A 398 -4.15 9.54 4.54
CA GLY A 398 -3.79 10.96 4.55
C GLY A 398 -3.01 11.35 5.81
N LEU A 399 -2.04 12.25 5.65
CA LEU A 399 -1.37 12.94 6.74
C LEU A 399 -2.16 14.20 7.10
N LEU A 400 -2.69 14.24 8.32
CA LEU A 400 -3.43 15.37 8.86
C LEU A 400 -2.49 16.28 9.65
N VAL A 401 -2.41 17.56 9.29
CA VAL A 401 -1.67 18.57 10.06
C VAL A 401 -2.66 19.38 10.89
N ARG A 402 -2.46 19.41 12.22
CA ARG A 402 -3.36 20.05 13.19
C ARG A 402 -2.78 21.32 13.77
#